data_AF-A0A954A2V5-F1
#
_entry.id   AF-A0A954A2V5-F1
#
_cell.length_a   1.000
_cell.length_b   1.000
_cell.length_c   1.000
_cell.angle_alpha   90.00
_cell.angle_beta   90.00
_cell.angle_gamma   90.00
#
_symmetry.space_group_name_H-M   'P 1'
#
loop_
_entity.id
_entity.type
_entity.pdbx_description
1 polymer ?
#
loop_
_entity_poly.entity_id
_entity_poly.type
_entity_poly.pdbx_seq_one_letter_code
_entity_poly.pdbx_strand_id
1 'polypeptide(L)'
;MTHYPSGGPFASRPLIPPVARRPRPVAVKPRRTSVKMPSLQTVLLVALLMAVSSVLFTTLRYQRTSDAFGERMERVTAAAARILDDVRSRMGETEEIFKQDLRGEAVLRMLELPPSALPIEYSRLPRLRSRDAFGREDIPAAATGNALAFAVSAGSRAVRGPSGKSYRLEAYRIDAFYLTTVGKGPQPGSSVGLDLCRFVSVPVVDRSQVEAITVPRDRQRVLRALQQGEGGPAVRHLWHRGGNVTGSLAVIDATGKKLIPVSTLPADPAESCWGLFGSEFSVVTNYAHSSYGVGQLGRITHDRGGFPHGFEIQLGGSAASRLVRIHLCAITADRGGVPGSVAQQTTISTGER
;
A
#
# COMPACT_ATOMS: atom_id res chain seq x y z
N MET A 1 -36.17 -31.06 35.87
CA MET A 1 -36.61 -31.35 34.49
C MET A 1 -35.61 -30.72 33.54
N THR A 2 -34.93 -31.39 32.63
CA THR A 2 -34.70 -32.83 32.39
C THR A 2 -33.61 -32.89 31.32
N HIS A 3 -32.62 -33.75 31.56
CA HIS A 3 -31.73 -34.42 30.60
C HIS A 3 -31.03 -33.61 29.48
N TYR A 4 -29.72 -33.40 29.65
CA TYR A 4 -28.77 -33.50 28.54
C TYR A 4 -28.23 -34.95 28.49
N PRO A 5 -28.26 -35.64 27.33
CA PRO A 5 -27.77 -36.99 27.21
C PRO A 5 -26.24 -37.03 27.09
N SER A 6 -25.66 -37.91 27.91
CA SER A 6 -24.38 -38.57 27.73
C SER A 6 -24.29 -39.27 26.37
N GLY A 7 -23.16 -39.12 25.67
CA GLY A 7 -22.92 -39.88 24.44
C GLY A 7 -21.60 -39.54 23.78
N GLY A 8 -20.48 -39.90 24.41
CA GLY A 8 -19.19 -39.97 23.73
C GLY A 8 -19.10 -41.25 22.90
N PRO A 9 -18.62 -41.18 21.64
CA PRO A 9 -18.09 -42.35 20.96
C PRO A 9 -16.56 -42.30 20.96
N PHE A 10 -16.01 -43.26 21.70
CA PHE A 10 -14.79 -44.02 21.40
C PHE A 10 -13.83 -43.40 20.38
N ALA A 11 -12.72 -42.85 20.90
CA ALA A 11 -11.49 -42.72 20.14
C ALA A 11 -11.04 -44.12 19.68
N SER A 12 -11.20 -44.38 18.38
CA SER A 12 -10.64 -45.53 17.69
C SER A 12 -9.13 -45.50 17.86
N ARG A 13 -8.62 -46.38 18.73
CA ARG A 13 -7.18 -46.66 18.82
C ARG A 13 -6.69 -47.03 17.41
N PRO A 14 -5.59 -46.43 16.91
CA PRO A 14 -4.98 -46.91 15.69
C PRO A 14 -4.55 -48.36 15.92
N LEU A 15 -5.07 -49.27 15.10
CA LEU A 15 -4.61 -50.65 14.97
C LEU A 15 -3.09 -50.60 14.73
N ILE A 16 -2.33 -51.06 15.72
CA ILE A 16 -0.92 -51.37 15.55
C ILE A 16 -0.86 -52.43 14.44
N PRO A 17 -0.21 -52.14 13.30
CA PRO A 17 -0.09 -53.14 12.23
C PRO A 17 0.62 -54.38 12.80
N PRO A 18 0.23 -55.59 12.39
CA PRO A 18 0.87 -56.80 12.85
C PRO A 18 2.37 -56.70 12.58
N VAL A 19 3.17 -56.87 13.63
CA VAL A 19 4.63 -56.97 13.54
C VAL A 19 4.92 -58.08 12.54
N ALA A 20 5.30 -57.70 11.32
CA ALA A 20 5.73 -58.62 10.29
C ALA A 20 6.90 -59.40 10.88
N ARG A 21 6.69 -60.71 11.09
CA ARG A 21 7.75 -61.64 11.51
C ARG A 21 8.91 -61.44 10.54
N ARG A 22 10.03 -60.92 11.06
CA ARG A 22 11.27 -60.82 10.30
C ARG A 22 11.56 -62.21 9.74
N PRO A 23 11.68 -62.38 8.41
CA PRO A 23 12.08 -63.65 7.84
C PRO A 23 13.42 -64.03 8.47
N ARG A 24 13.51 -65.28 8.95
CA ARG A 24 14.78 -65.85 9.43
C ARG A 24 15.84 -65.59 8.36
N PRO A 25 17.04 -65.11 8.73
CA PRO A 25 18.13 -64.94 7.77
C PRO A 25 18.43 -66.31 7.18
N VAL A 26 17.99 -66.52 5.94
CA VAL A 26 18.50 -67.61 5.12
C VAL A 26 19.97 -67.30 4.94
N ALA A 27 20.83 -68.18 5.45
CA ALA A 27 22.26 -68.10 5.22
C ALA A 27 22.53 -68.20 3.71
N VAL A 28 22.51 -67.05 3.04
CA VAL A 28 22.99 -66.91 1.68
C VAL A 28 24.49 -67.16 1.76
N LYS A 29 24.91 -68.38 1.37
CA LYS A 29 26.33 -68.69 1.14
C LYS A 29 26.91 -67.53 0.32
N PRO A 30 27.96 -66.83 0.79
CA PRO A 30 28.57 -65.76 0.02
C PRO A 30 29.11 -66.37 -1.26
N ARG A 31 28.37 -66.19 -2.35
CA ARG A 31 28.85 -66.48 -3.70
C ARG A 31 29.97 -65.47 -3.89
N ARG A 32 31.22 -65.92 -3.74
CA ARG A 32 32.43 -65.16 -4.10
C ARG A 32 32.30 -64.81 -5.57
N THR A 33 31.59 -63.72 -5.86
CA THR A 33 31.72 -63.01 -7.12
C THR A 33 33.11 -62.43 -7.06
N SER A 34 34.00 -62.89 -7.93
CA SER A 34 35.27 -62.22 -8.13
C SER A 34 34.91 -60.78 -8.50
N VAL A 35 35.14 -59.84 -7.58
CA VAL A 35 35.05 -58.41 -7.88
C VAL A 35 36.17 -58.18 -8.88
N LYS A 36 35.85 -58.28 -10.18
CA LYS A 36 36.76 -57.86 -11.23
C LYS A 36 36.99 -56.39 -10.96
N MET A 37 38.22 -56.03 -10.60
CA MET A 37 38.57 -54.62 -10.42
C MET A 37 38.13 -53.89 -11.69
N PRO A 38 37.31 -52.83 -11.57
CA PRO A 38 36.88 -52.08 -12.73
C PRO A 38 38.12 -51.65 -13.49
N SER A 39 38.13 -51.89 -14.80
CA SER A 39 39.24 -51.44 -15.64
C SER A 39 39.45 -49.94 -15.44
N LEU A 40 40.70 -49.46 -15.52
CA LEU A 40 41.02 -48.04 -15.39
C LEU A 40 40.14 -47.15 -16.30
N GLN A 41 39.79 -47.67 -17.47
CA GLN A 41 38.87 -47.04 -18.43
C GLN A 41 37.46 -46.85 -17.84
N THR A 42 36.94 -47.85 -17.11
CA THR A 42 35.64 -47.76 -16.43
C THR A 42 35.65 -46.70 -15.33
N VAL A 43 36.74 -46.62 -14.55
CA VAL A 43 36.87 -45.62 -13.48
C VAL A 43 36.94 -44.20 -14.06
N LEU A 44 37.73 -44.00 -15.11
CA LEU A 44 37.82 -42.72 -15.83
C LEU A 44 36.48 -42.31 -16.44
N LEU A 45 35.75 -43.24 -17.06
CA LEU A 45 34.44 -42.96 -17.66
C LEU A 45 33.41 -42.56 -16.59
N VAL A 46 33.36 -43.28 -15.47
CA VAL A 46 32.44 -42.95 -14.36
C VAL A 46 32.79 -41.60 -13.74
N ALA A 47 34.08 -41.31 -13.54
CA ALA A 47 34.52 -40.02 -13.02
C ALA A 47 34.17 -38.86 -13.97
N LEU A 48 34.35 -39.06 -15.28
CA LEU A 48 33.97 -38.07 -16.30
C LEU A 48 32.45 -37.85 -16.33
N LEU A 49 31.66 -38.93 -16.30
CA LEU A 49 30.19 -38.85 -16.26
C LEU A 49 29.69 -38.13 -15.00
N MET A 50 30.31 -38.37 -13.84
CA MET A 50 30.00 -37.65 -12.61
C MET A 50 30.36 -36.17 -12.69
N ALA A 51 31.51 -35.83 -13.28
CA ALA A 51 31.92 -34.45 -13.49
C ALA A 51 30.97 -33.71 -14.45
N VAL A 52 30.63 -34.31 -15.58
CA VAL A 52 29.66 -33.76 -16.56
C VAL A 52 28.28 -33.60 -15.92
N SER A 53 27.82 -34.60 -15.18
CA SER A 53 26.54 -34.53 -14.47
C SER A 53 26.53 -33.43 -13.42
N SER A 54 27.61 -33.27 -12.65
CA SER A 54 27.76 -32.21 -11.65
C SER A 54 27.72 -30.83 -12.28
N VAL A 55 28.43 -30.61 -13.39
CA VAL A 55 28.36 -29.36 -14.16
C VAL A 55 26.93 -29.12 -14.67
N LEU A 56 26.29 -30.13 -15.27
CA LEU A 56 24.93 -30.02 -15.79
C LEU A 56 23.92 -29.67 -14.68
N PHE A 57 23.97 -30.33 -13.53
CA PHE A 57 23.11 -30.03 -12.38
C PHE A 57 23.35 -28.64 -11.83
N THR A 58 24.61 -28.19 -11.80
CA THR A 58 24.98 -26.86 -11.33
C THR A 58 24.44 -25.79 -12.28
N THR A 59 24.65 -25.94 -13.59
CA THR A 59 24.12 -25.04 -14.62
C THR A 59 22.60 -25.01 -14.62
N LEU A 60 21.92 -26.15 -14.52
CA LEU A 60 20.45 -26.22 -14.43
C LEU A 60 19.91 -25.56 -13.15
N ARG A 61 20.62 -25.68 -12.02
CA ARG A 61 20.26 -24.97 -10.78
C ARG A 61 20.46 -23.46 -10.94
N TYR A 62 21.55 -23.03 -11.56
CA TYR A 62 21.79 -21.61 -11.85
C TYR A 62 20.75 -21.02 -12.83
N GLN A 63 20.39 -21.74 -13.89
CA GLN A 63 19.34 -21.31 -14.82
C GLN A 63 17.99 -21.18 -14.13
N ARG A 64 17.55 -22.21 -13.39
CA ARG A 64 16.27 -22.15 -12.66
C ARG A 64 16.20 -21.02 -11.64
N THR A 65 17.32 -20.74 -10.96
CA THR A 65 17.37 -19.64 -9.99
C THR A 65 17.40 -18.27 -10.68
N SER A 66 18.03 -18.17 -11.85
CA SER A 66 18.02 -16.97 -12.69
C SER A 66 16.63 -16.69 -13.26
N ASP A 67 15.95 -17.71 -13.81
CA ASP A 67 14.60 -17.56 -14.38
C ASP A 67 13.60 -17.13 -13.30
N ALA A 68 13.61 -17.82 -12.14
CA ALA A 68 12.76 -17.46 -11.00
C ALA A 68 13.07 -16.05 -10.46
N PHE A 69 14.33 -15.62 -10.51
CA PHE A 69 14.70 -14.25 -10.14
C PHE A 69 14.18 -13.23 -11.15
N GLY A 70 14.29 -13.52 -12.45
CA GLY A 70 13.73 -12.69 -13.53
C GLY A 70 12.23 -12.50 -13.39
N GLU A 71 11.48 -13.59 -13.20
CA GLU A 71 10.03 -13.55 -12.98
C GLU A 71 9.63 -12.74 -11.74
N ARG A 72 10.37 -12.88 -10.64
CA ARG A 72 10.15 -12.07 -9.43
C ARG A 72 10.38 -10.58 -9.69
N MET A 73 11.47 -10.25 -10.39
CA MET A 73 11.81 -8.88 -10.73
C MET A 73 10.76 -8.24 -11.63
N GLU A 74 10.29 -8.97 -12.64
CA GLU A 74 9.23 -8.50 -13.53
C GLU A 74 7.93 -8.22 -12.76
N ARG A 75 7.51 -9.15 -11.89
CA ARG A 75 6.28 -8.98 -11.08
C ARG A 75 6.35 -7.79 -10.14
N VAL A 76 7.45 -7.60 -9.41
CA VAL A 76 7.59 -6.44 -8.50
C VAL A 76 7.68 -5.13 -9.29
N THR A 77 8.35 -5.13 -10.45
CA THR A 77 8.43 -3.98 -11.35
C THR A 77 7.06 -3.59 -11.88
N ALA A 78 6.25 -4.56 -12.31
CA ALA A 78 4.89 -4.35 -12.78
C ALA A 78 3.97 -3.85 -11.65
N ALA A 79 4.13 -4.36 -10.42
CA ALA A 79 3.38 -3.88 -9.26
C ALA A 79 3.72 -2.41 -8.94
N ALA A 80 5.01 -2.06 -8.86
CA ALA A 80 5.46 -0.70 -8.62
C ALA A 80 4.98 0.27 -9.71
N ALA A 81 5.08 -0.13 -10.98
CA ALA A 81 4.65 0.71 -12.11
C ALA A 81 3.15 0.99 -12.05
N ARG A 82 2.32 -0.04 -11.81
CA ARG A 82 0.86 0.13 -11.66
C ARG A 82 0.49 1.11 -10.55
N ILE A 83 1.19 1.04 -9.41
CA ILE A 83 0.96 1.97 -8.29
C ILE A 83 1.34 3.40 -8.70
N LEU A 84 2.51 3.61 -9.31
CA LEU A 84 2.93 4.95 -9.74
C LEU A 84 2.03 5.52 -10.84
N ASP A 85 1.53 4.69 -11.75
CA ASP A 85 0.59 5.08 -12.78
C ASP A 85 -0.78 5.46 -12.19
N ASP A 86 -1.26 4.71 -11.18
CA ASP A 86 -2.49 5.05 -10.45
C ASP A 86 -2.35 6.40 -9.73
N VAL A 87 -1.25 6.60 -9.00
CA VAL A 87 -0.96 7.88 -8.35
C VAL A 87 -0.91 9.00 -9.39
N ARG A 88 -0.20 8.81 -10.51
CA ARG A 88 -0.09 9.80 -11.58
C ARG A 88 -1.45 10.16 -12.18
N SER A 89 -2.30 9.16 -12.44
CA SER A 89 -3.64 9.36 -12.97
C SER A 89 -4.49 10.22 -12.01
N ARG A 90 -4.54 9.83 -10.73
CA ARG A 90 -5.27 10.55 -9.67
C ARG A 90 -4.75 11.97 -9.46
N MET A 91 -3.44 12.15 -9.52
CA MET A 91 -2.80 13.45 -9.36
C MET A 91 -3.13 14.41 -10.52
N GLY A 92 -3.46 13.91 -11.71
CA GLY A 92 -3.88 14.73 -12.85
C GLY A 92 -5.20 15.49 -12.64
N GLU A 93 -6.01 15.05 -11.67
CA GLU A 93 -7.31 15.62 -11.31
C GLU A 93 -7.28 16.34 -9.94
N THR A 94 -6.07 16.58 -9.42
CA THR A 94 -5.88 17.19 -8.11
C THR A 94 -6.19 18.68 -8.11
N GLU A 95 -7.05 19.07 -7.17
CA GLU A 95 -7.42 20.45 -6.89
C GLU A 95 -6.57 21.04 -5.76
N GLU A 96 -6.10 20.19 -4.85
CA GLU A 96 -5.31 20.63 -3.70
C GLU A 96 -4.38 19.53 -3.18
N ILE A 97 -3.12 19.87 -2.90
CA ILE A 97 -2.14 18.96 -2.31
C ILE A 97 -1.90 19.39 -0.87
N PHE A 98 -2.00 18.44 0.07
CA PHE A 98 -1.73 18.68 1.47
C PHE A 98 -0.23 18.49 1.76
N LYS A 99 0.34 19.43 2.50
CA LYS A 99 1.75 19.44 2.91
C LYS A 99 1.88 19.22 4.42
N GLN A 100 3.11 19.06 4.90
CA GLN A 100 3.40 18.90 6.33
C GLN A 100 3.25 20.20 7.12
N ASP A 101 2.03 20.71 7.17
CA ASP A 101 1.60 21.83 8.00
C ASP A 101 0.42 21.41 8.89
N LEU A 102 -0.05 22.32 9.73
CA LEU A 102 -1.19 22.06 10.63
C LEU A 102 -2.43 21.58 9.87
N ARG A 103 -2.61 22.02 8.62
CA ARG A 103 -3.78 21.66 7.82
C ARG A 103 -3.66 20.26 7.25
N GLY A 104 -2.53 19.91 6.64
CA GLY A 104 -2.32 18.57 6.07
C GLY A 104 -2.27 17.48 7.13
N GLU A 105 -1.61 17.73 8.26
CA GLU A 105 -1.59 16.79 9.39
C GLU A 105 -3.00 16.54 9.95
N ALA A 106 -3.82 17.60 10.02
CA ALA A 106 -5.18 17.44 10.49
C ALA A 106 -6.08 16.74 9.46
N VAL A 107 -5.83 16.92 8.15
CA VAL A 107 -6.47 16.11 7.09
C VAL A 107 -6.13 14.63 7.22
N LEU A 108 -4.89 14.27 7.54
CA LEU A 108 -4.56 12.86 7.79
C LEU A 108 -5.26 12.31 9.03
N ARG A 109 -5.37 13.11 10.10
CA ARG A 109 -6.02 12.70 11.35
C ARG A 109 -7.54 12.54 11.24
N MET A 110 -8.19 13.24 10.31
CA MET A 110 -9.63 13.11 10.12
C MET A 110 -10.00 11.89 9.25
N LEU A 111 -9.05 11.21 8.61
CA LEU A 111 -9.37 10.01 7.84
C LEU A 111 -9.78 8.89 8.78
N GLU A 112 -10.91 8.24 8.51
CA GLU A 112 -11.34 7.07 9.26
C GLU A 112 -10.60 5.82 8.77
N LEU A 113 -9.51 5.48 9.45
CA LEU A 113 -8.63 4.39 9.08
C LEU A 113 -8.92 3.15 9.94
N PRO A 114 -8.98 1.93 9.35
CA PRO A 114 -9.12 0.72 10.14
C PRO A 114 -7.84 0.46 10.95
N PRO A 115 -7.93 -0.23 12.11
CA PRO A 115 -6.76 -0.51 12.96
C PRO A 115 -5.62 -1.25 12.25
N SER A 116 -5.94 -2.06 11.23
CA SER A 116 -4.95 -2.82 10.44
C SER A 116 -4.20 -1.98 9.41
N ALA A 117 -4.63 -0.76 9.14
CA ALA A 117 -4.06 0.11 8.10
C ALA A 117 -3.74 1.50 8.67
N LEU A 118 -3.32 1.55 9.93
CA LEU A 118 -2.86 2.80 10.53
C LEU A 118 -1.52 3.21 9.92
N PRO A 119 -1.29 4.50 9.66
CA PRO A 119 -0.01 4.98 9.18
C PRO A 119 1.09 4.63 10.17
N ILE A 120 2.30 4.37 9.69
CA ILE A 120 3.47 4.22 10.57
C ILE A 120 3.65 5.47 11.43
N GLU A 121 4.18 5.32 12.64
CA GLU A 121 4.27 6.39 13.67
C GLU A 121 4.97 7.66 13.16
N TYR A 122 5.88 7.53 12.19
CA TYR A 122 6.65 8.63 11.59
C TYR A 122 6.21 8.93 10.15
N SER A 123 4.95 8.63 9.83
CA SER A 123 4.33 9.08 8.58
C SER A 123 4.25 10.60 8.60
N ARG A 124 4.75 11.22 7.54
CA ARG A 124 4.70 12.66 7.36
C ARG A 124 4.43 13.02 5.91
N LEU A 125 3.67 14.09 5.73
CA LEU A 125 3.51 14.72 4.43
C LEU A 125 4.84 15.37 3.99
N PRO A 126 5.02 15.64 2.69
CA PRO A 126 6.09 16.50 2.21
C PRO A 126 5.86 17.96 2.61
N ARG A 127 6.93 18.75 2.81
CA ARG A 127 6.82 20.22 2.95
C ARG A 127 6.90 20.88 1.59
N LEU A 128 6.28 22.04 1.43
CA LEU A 128 6.47 22.85 0.22
C LEU A 128 7.51 23.93 0.53
N ARG A 129 8.60 23.97 -0.24
CA ARG A 129 9.54 25.09 -0.22
C ARG A 129 9.41 25.93 -1.48
N SER A 130 9.54 27.24 -1.33
CA SER A 130 9.57 28.16 -2.45
C SER A 130 10.92 28.03 -3.18
N ARG A 131 10.91 27.50 -4.41
CA ARG A 131 12.02 27.52 -5.39
C ARG A 131 13.17 26.51 -5.23
N ASP A 132 12.98 25.40 -4.53
CA ASP A 132 14.06 24.40 -4.44
C ASP A 132 14.18 23.55 -5.72
N ALA A 133 15.41 23.33 -6.16
CA ALA A 133 15.74 22.36 -7.19
C ALA A 133 15.50 20.96 -6.62
N PHE A 134 14.95 20.06 -7.43
CA PHE A 134 14.80 18.69 -7.01
C PHE A 134 16.18 18.03 -6.80
N GLY A 135 16.48 17.70 -5.56
CA GLY A 135 17.71 17.04 -5.14
C GLY A 135 17.53 16.36 -3.79
N ARG A 136 18.56 15.62 -3.38
CA ARG A 136 18.58 15.00 -2.06
C ARG A 136 18.71 16.07 -0.98
N GLU A 137 17.84 16.05 0.01
CA GLU A 137 17.75 17.13 1.01
C GLU A 137 18.44 16.81 2.35
N ASP A 138 18.91 17.86 3.03
CA ASP A 138 19.44 17.83 4.39
C ASP A 138 18.36 18.10 5.46
N ILE A 139 18.47 17.40 6.60
CA ILE A 139 17.55 17.48 7.75
C ILE A 139 17.97 18.69 8.60
N PRO A 140 17.11 19.71 8.76
CA PRO A 140 15.82 19.55 9.46
C PRO A 140 14.59 20.17 8.76
N ALA A 141 14.73 20.63 7.52
CA ALA A 141 13.69 21.36 6.82
C ALA A 141 13.33 20.74 5.45
N ALA A 142 13.44 19.41 5.39
CA ALA A 142 13.20 18.61 4.19
C ALA A 142 11.75 18.76 3.67
N ALA A 143 11.60 19.06 2.38
CA ALA A 143 10.39 18.95 1.57
C ALA A 143 9.95 17.50 1.35
N THR A 144 10.70 16.52 1.85
CA THR A 144 10.40 15.09 1.70
C THR A 144 9.50 14.49 2.77
N GLY A 145 8.56 13.65 2.35
CA GLY A 145 7.69 12.85 3.20
C GLY A 145 7.52 11.42 2.68
N ASN A 146 6.79 10.62 3.44
CA ASN A 146 6.43 9.21 3.16
C ASN A 146 4.91 8.99 3.19
N ALA A 147 4.16 10.09 3.14
CA ALA A 147 2.72 10.12 2.90
C ALA A 147 2.40 11.23 1.90
N LEU A 148 1.43 11.00 1.02
CA LEU A 148 0.90 11.95 0.05
C LEU A 148 -0.60 12.03 0.27
N ALA A 149 -1.14 13.22 0.50
CA ALA A 149 -2.58 13.43 0.58
C ALA A 149 -2.99 14.59 -0.31
N PHE A 150 -4.11 14.46 -1.00
CA PHE A 150 -4.62 15.48 -1.91
C PHE A 150 -6.14 15.37 -2.09
N ALA A 151 -6.76 16.47 -2.51
CA ALA A 151 -8.16 16.52 -2.89
C ALA A 151 -8.29 16.43 -4.42
N VAL A 152 -9.17 15.54 -4.87
CA VAL A 152 -9.48 15.29 -6.28
C VAL A 152 -10.90 15.76 -6.58
N SER A 153 -11.12 16.35 -7.75
CA SER A 153 -12.47 16.74 -8.18
C SER A 153 -13.36 15.50 -8.36
N ALA A 154 -14.51 15.46 -7.72
CA ALA A 154 -15.55 14.45 -7.89
C ALA A 154 -16.72 14.95 -8.74
N GLY A 155 -16.49 16.03 -9.50
CA GLY A 155 -17.47 16.68 -10.37
C GLY A 155 -18.24 17.82 -9.71
N SER A 156 -19.09 18.46 -10.52
CA SER A 156 -19.94 19.56 -10.07
C SER A 156 -21.41 19.25 -10.30
N ARG A 157 -22.29 19.80 -9.46
CA ARG A 157 -23.73 19.52 -9.48
C ARG A 157 -24.51 20.80 -9.50
N ALA A 158 -25.60 20.83 -10.25
CA ALA A 158 -26.54 21.94 -10.26
C ALA A 158 -27.85 21.50 -9.59
N VAL A 159 -28.27 22.21 -8.56
CA VAL A 159 -29.54 21.98 -7.87
C VAL A 159 -30.39 23.24 -7.93
N ARG A 160 -31.65 23.11 -8.37
CA ARG A 160 -32.58 24.23 -8.39
C ARG A 160 -33.37 24.30 -7.08
N GLY A 161 -33.30 25.46 -6.42
CA GLY A 161 -34.07 25.74 -5.21
C GLY A 161 -35.54 26.04 -5.51
N PRO A 162 -36.44 25.94 -4.50
CA PRO A 162 -37.84 26.35 -4.63
C PRO A 162 -38.03 27.82 -5.01
N SER A 163 -37.06 28.69 -4.70
CA SER A 163 -37.06 30.10 -5.18
C SER A 163 -36.88 30.25 -6.70
N GLY A 164 -36.55 29.15 -7.41
CA GLY A 164 -36.21 29.17 -8.83
C GLY A 164 -34.72 29.39 -9.12
N LYS A 165 -33.90 29.78 -8.13
CA LYS A 165 -32.44 29.96 -8.25
C LYS A 165 -31.73 28.61 -8.41
N SER A 166 -30.73 28.56 -9.28
CA SER A 166 -29.86 27.40 -9.46
C SER A 166 -28.57 27.56 -8.63
N TYR A 167 -28.16 26.50 -7.95
CA TYR A 167 -26.96 26.44 -7.12
C TYR A 167 -26.01 25.40 -7.70
N ARG A 168 -24.79 25.83 -8.06
CA ARG A 168 -23.72 24.93 -8.49
C ARG A 168 -22.82 24.60 -7.30
N LEU A 169 -22.62 23.32 -7.03
CA LEU A 169 -21.82 22.81 -5.93
C LEU A 169 -20.71 21.93 -6.47
N GLU A 170 -19.51 22.08 -5.91
CA GLU A 170 -18.36 21.27 -6.24
C GLU A 170 -18.22 20.14 -5.22
N ALA A 171 -18.00 18.93 -5.74
CA ALA A 171 -17.74 17.75 -4.96
C ALA A 171 -16.27 17.34 -5.13
N TYR A 172 -15.70 16.77 -4.08
CA TYR A 172 -14.32 16.31 -4.03
C TYR A 172 -14.24 14.94 -3.38
N ARG A 173 -13.12 14.27 -3.58
CA ARG A 173 -12.65 13.14 -2.75
C ARG A 173 -11.29 13.49 -2.18
N ILE A 174 -10.99 12.95 -1.01
CA ILE A 174 -9.66 13.05 -0.40
C ILE A 174 -8.96 11.72 -0.61
N ASP A 175 -7.87 11.74 -1.35
CA ASP A 175 -7.04 10.60 -1.64
C ASP A 175 -5.76 10.71 -0.80
N ALA A 176 -5.35 9.61 -0.16
CA ALA A 176 -4.11 9.55 0.59
C ALA A 176 -3.36 8.24 0.35
N PHE A 177 -2.07 8.35 0.03
CA PHE A 177 -1.12 7.25 -0.06
C PHE A 177 -0.16 7.34 1.12
N TYR A 178 -0.04 6.27 1.90
CA TYR A 178 0.80 6.26 3.10
C TYR A 178 1.25 4.84 3.44
N LEU A 179 2.31 4.74 4.24
CA LEU A 179 2.86 3.46 4.66
C LEU A 179 2.16 2.92 5.91
N THR A 180 1.85 1.62 5.90
CA THR A 180 1.40 0.86 7.07
C THR A 180 2.42 -0.23 7.43
N THR A 181 2.41 -0.68 8.67
CA THR A 181 3.20 -1.83 9.10
C THR A 181 2.54 -3.15 8.72
N VAL A 182 3.34 -4.12 8.28
CA VAL A 182 2.91 -5.51 8.07
C VAL A 182 3.61 -6.43 9.07
N GLY A 183 2.84 -7.32 9.70
CA GLY A 183 3.37 -8.29 10.66
C GLY A 183 4.02 -7.61 11.87
N LYS A 184 5.34 -7.72 12.00
CA LYS A 184 6.11 -7.08 13.09
C LYS A 184 6.58 -5.66 12.74
N GLY A 185 6.26 -5.15 11.54
CA GLY A 185 6.75 -3.88 11.03
C GLY A 185 8.23 -3.93 10.62
N PRO A 186 8.84 -2.76 10.34
CA PRO A 186 10.26 -2.63 10.05
C PRO A 186 11.15 -3.12 11.20
N GLN A 187 12.17 -3.92 10.87
CA GLN A 187 13.15 -4.43 11.85
C GLN A 187 14.58 -4.25 11.33
N PRO A 188 15.57 -3.97 12.21
CA PRO A 188 16.98 -3.95 11.84
C PRO A 188 17.39 -5.21 11.06
N GLY A 189 17.98 -5.04 9.88
CA GLY A 189 18.41 -6.14 9.01
C GLY A 189 17.28 -6.78 8.16
N SER A 190 16.04 -6.30 8.28
CA SER A 190 14.93 -6.73 7.44
C SER A 190 14.63 -5.70 6.35
N SER A 191 14.59 -6.13 5.09
CA SER A 191 14.16 -5.30 3.96
C SER A 191 12.65 -5.20 3.80
N VAL A 192 11.87 -6.00 4.55
CA VAL A 192 10.41 -6.09 4.46
C VAL A 192 9.75 -5.65 5.76
N GLY A 193 8.42 -5.45 5.72
CA GLY A 193 7.59 -5.13 6.89
C GLY A 193 6.71 -3.90 6.70
N LEU A 194 6.64 -3.36 5.48
CA LEU A 194 5.82 -2.22 5.12
C LEU A 194 4.96 -2.53 3.89
N ASP A 195 3.76 -1.97 3.87
CA ASP A 195 2.90 -1.93 2.68
C ASP A 195 2.47 -0.47 2.43
N LEU A 196 2.05 -0.19 1.21
CA LEU A 196 1.48 1.08 0.81
C LEU A 196 -0.04 0.97 0.81
N CYS A 197 -0.71 1.80 1.58
CA CYS A 197 -2.16 1.93 1.56
C CYS A 197 -2.59 3.09 0.66
N ARG A 198 -3.78 2.94 0.07
CA ARG A 198 -4.54 4.01 -0.57
C ARG A 198 -5.86 4.19 0.14
N PHE A 199 -6.03 5.32 0.79
CA PHE A 199 -7.32 5.80 1.28
C PHE A 199 -7.98 6.66 0.20
N VAL A 200 -9.26 6.44 -0.05
CA VAL A 200 -10.11 7.33 -0.88
C VAL A 200 -11.34 7.64 -0.06
N SER A 201 -11.62 8.90 0.22
CA SER A 201 -12.82 9.27 0.98
C SER A 201 -14.09 9.01 0.19
N VAL A 202 -15.21 8.83 0.89
CA VAL A 202 -16.53 9.11 0.31
C VAL A 202 -16.58 10.54 -0.29
N PRO A 203 -17.44 10.82 -1.28
CA PRO A 203 -17.48 12.16 -1.86
C PRO A 203 -17.95 13.19 -0.83
N VAL A 204 -17.31 14.36 -0.85
CA VAL A 204 -17.60 15.51 0.02
C VAL A 204 -17.96 16.73 -0.82
N VAL A 205 -18.85 17.60 -0.33
CA VAL A 205 -19.13 18.91 -0.96
C VAL A 205 -18.53 20.04 -0.14
N ASP A 206 -18.09 21.12 -0.79
CA ASP A 206 -17.64 22.31 -0.06
C ASP A 206 -18.76 22.89 0.80
N ARG A 207 -18.56 22.83 2.11
CA ARG A 207 -19.50 23.30 3.11
C ARG A 207 -19.80 24.79 2.95
N SER A 208 -18.80 25.59 2.56
CA SER A 208 -18.94 27.04 2.42
C SER A 208 -19.96 27.42 1.35
N GLN A 209 -20.02 26.65 0.25
CA GLN A 209 -20.97 26.87 -0.85
C GLN A 209 -22.42 26.64 -0.40
N VAL A 210 -22.65 25.65 0.46
CA VAL A 210 -23.97 25.36 1.03
C VAL A 210 -24.37 26.40 2.08
N GLU A 211 -23.43 26.82 2.92
CA GLU A 211 -23.65 27.85 3.95
C GLU A 211 -23.90 29.24 3.35
N ALA A 212 -23.37 29.51 2.15
CA ALA A 212 -23.63 30.74 1.39
C ALA A 212 -25.08 30.84 0.88
N ILE A 213 -25.87 29.75 0.88
CA ILE A 213 -27.28 29.78 0.48
C ILE A 213 -28.10 30.42 1.60
N THR A 214 -28.43 31.70 1.46
CA THR A 214 -29.11 32.48 2.50
C THR A 214 -30.58 32.11 2.69
N VAL A 215 -31.27 31.64 1.65
CA VAL A 215 -32.68 31.23 1.70
C VAL A 215 -32.79 29.86 2.38
N PRO A 216 -33.40 29.74 3.59
CA PRO A 216 -33.37 28.49 4.35
C PRO A 216 -34.07 27.32 3.64
N ARG A 217 -35.17 27.60 2.91
CA ARG A 217 -35.89 26.58 2.13
C ARG A 217 -35.07 26.03 0.97
N ASP A 218 -34.29 26.89 0.30
CA ASP A 218 -33.38 26.48 -0.77
C ASP A 218 -32.23 25.66 -0.20
N ARG A 219 -31.63 26.11 0.90
CA ARG A 219 -30.55 25.37 1.59
C ARG A 219 -31.03 23.97 1.98
N GLN A 220 -32.21 23.86 2.59
CA GLN A 220 -32.82 22.57 2.93
C GLN A 220 -33.07 21.70 1.69
N ARG A 221 -33.57 22.28 0.60
CA ARG A 221 -33.77 21.56 -0.67
C ARG A 221 -32.44 21.02 -1.20
N VAL A 222 -31.40 21.83 -1.17
CA VAL A 222 -30.05 21.48 -1.61
C VAL A 222 -29.47 20.34 -0.76
N LEU A 223 -29.55 20.41 0.57
CA LEU A 223 -29.09 19.34 1.44
C LEU A 223 -29.81 18.01 1.13
N ARG A 224 -31.13 18.06 0.95
CA ARG A 224 -31.90 16.88 0.56
C ARG A 224 -31.49 16.35 -0.82
N ALA A 225 -31.29 17.23 -1.79
CA ALA A 225 -30.85 16.86 -3.15
C ALA A 225 -29.50 16.14 -3.13
N LEU A 226 -28.53 16.65 -2.36
CA LEU A 226 -27.22 16.02 -2.18
C LEU A 226 -27.36 14.61 -1.58
N GLN A 227 -28.14 14.48 -0.51
CA GLN A 227 -28.37 13.21 0.16
C GLN A 227 -29.07 12.18 -0.75
N GLN A 228 -29.95 12.63 -1.64
CA GLN A 228 -30.70 11.78 -2.57
C GLN A 228 -29.92 11.45 -3.86
N GLY A 229 -28.79 12.12 -4.12
CA GLY A 229 -28.05 11.95 -5.37
C GLY A 229 -28.72 12.60 -6.57
N GLU A 230 -29.40 13.74 -6.39
CA GLU A 230 -29.93 14.49 -7.52
C GLU A 230 -28.79 15.19 -8.27
N GLY A 231 -28.66 14.88 -9.57
CA GLY A 231 -27.58 15.40 -10.41
C GLY A 231 -26.20 14.75 -10.20
N GLY A 232 -26.11 13.61 -9.48
CA GLY A 232 -24.87 12.85 -9.30
C GLY A 232 -24.95 11.82 -8.14
N PRO A 233 -23.88 11.08 -7.82
CA PRO A 233 -23.88 10.10 -6.71
C PRO A 233 -24.34 10.68 -5.37
N ALA A 234 -24.99 9.96 -4.45
CA ALA A 234 -25.38 10.55 -3.16
C ALA A 234 -24.17 11.11 -2.38
N VAL A 235 -24.29 12.34 -1.85
CA VAL A 235 -23.28 12.99 -1.01
C VAL A 235 -23.89 13.33 0.33
N ARG A 236 -23.26 12.82 1.40
CA ARG A 236 -23.71 13.05 2.78
C ARG A 236 -22.72 13.87 3.59
N HIS A 237 -21.47 13.93 3.16
CA HIS A 237 -20.40 14.58 3.90
C HIS A 237 -20.08 15.93 3.26
N LEU A 238 -19.81 16.92 4.10
CA LEU A 238 -19.41 18.25 3.70
C LEU A 238 -18.08 18.57 4.38
N TRP A 239 -17.20 19.23 3.64
CA TRP A 239 -15.88 19.64 4.10
C TRP A 239 -15.72 21.12 3.85
N HIS A 240 -15.31 21.88 4.85
CA HIS A 240 -15.00 23.30 4.70
C HIS A 240 -13.58 23.44 4.11
N ARG A 241 -13.50 23.67 2.80
CA ARG A 241 -12.22 23.86 2.09
C ARG A 241 -11.55 25.13 2.60
N GLY A 242 -10.25 25.08 2.89
CA GLY A 242 -9.47 26.23 3.38
C GLY A 242 -9.64 26.60 4.86
N GLY A 243 -10.56 25.98 5.60
CA GLY A 243 -10.79 26.27 7.03
C GLY A 243 -9.87 25.51 7.98
N ASN A 244 -9.93 25.88 9.27
CA ASN A 244 -9.36 25.07 10.34
C ASN A 244 -10.04 23.68 10.36
N VAL A 245 -9.25 22.62 10.46
CA VAL A 245 -9.77 21.24 10.31
C VAL A 245 -10.68 20.83 11.48
N THR A 246 -10.48 21.40 12.67
CA THR A 246 -11.39 21.17 13.80
C THR A 246 -12.77 21.73 13.48
N GLY A 247 -13.76 20.85 13.27
CA GLY A 247 -15.11 21.22 12.89
C GLY A 247 -15.31 21.51 11.40
N SER A 248 -14.30 21.26 10.54
CA SER A 248 -14.44 21.43 9.09
C SER A 248 -15.35 20.41 8.45
N LEU A 249 -15.55 19.25 9.09
CA LEU A 249 -16.42 18.18 8.58
C LEU A 249 -17.82 18.28 9.18
N ALA A 250 -18.81 18.02 8.34
CA ALA A 250 -20.19 17.86 8.74
C ALA A 250 -20.87 16.77 7.91
N VAL A 251 -21.90 16.15 8.47
CA VAL A 251 -22.77 15.20 7.78
C VAL A 251 -24.18 15.76 7.67
N ILE A 252 -24.84 15.50 6.55
CA ILE A 252 -26.27 15.78 6.38
C ILE A 252 -27.05 14.80 7.26
N ASP A 253 -27.90 15.35 8.12
CA ASP A 253 -28.75 14.55 9.00
C ASP A 253 -29.71 13.65 8.20
N ALA A 254 -30.31 12.65 8.86
CA ALA A 254 -31.21 11.70 8.20
C ALA A 254 -32.39 12.38 7.48
N THR A 255 -32.81 13.57 7.95
CA THR A 255 -33.95 14.30 7.40
C THR A 255 -33.61 15.21 6.20
N GLY A 256 -32.32 15.40 5.91
CA GLY A 256 -31.85 16.29 4.85
C GLY A 256 -32.06 17.77 5.16
N LYS A 257 -32.13 18.15 6.44
CA LYS A 257 -32.47 19.51 6.88
C LYS A 257 -31.34 20.23 7.60
N LYS A 258 -30.44 19.49 8.25
CA LYS A 258 -29.40 20.07 9.10
C LYS A 258 -28.05 19.43 8.83
N LEU A 259 -27.01 20.18 9.15
CA LEU A 259 -25.63 19.70 9.19
C LEU A 259 -25.26 19.36 10.62
N ILE A 260 -24.69 18.17 10.82
CA ILE A 260 -24.20 17.68 12.11
C ILE A 260 -22.67 17.65 12.04
N PRO A 261 -21.94 18.36 12.92
CA PRO A 261 -20.48 18.29 12.95
C PRO A 261 -19.99 16.86 13.19
N VAL A 262 -18.94 16.45 12.49
CA VAL A 262 -18.26 15.16 12.69
C VAL A 262 -16.75 15.37 12.72
N SER A 263 -16.02 14.43 13.29
CA SER A 263 -14.55 14.49 13.41
C SER A 263 -13.81 13.64 12.39
N THR A 264 -14.48 12.66 11.80
CA THR A 264 -13.87 11.70 10.86
C THR A 264 -14.58 11.69 9.52
N LEU A 265 -13.84 11.34 8.49
CA LEU A 265 -14.29 11.17 7.11
C LEU A 265 -14.13 9.70 6.73
N PRO A 266 -15.23 8.97 6.44
CA PRO A 266 -15.15 7.56 6.10
C PRO A 266 -14.48 7.33 4.74
N ALA A 267 -13.81 6.19 4.67
CA ALA A 267 -13.33 5.61 3.42
C ALA A 267 -14.49 5.22 2.49
N ASP A 268 -14.30 5.39 1.19
CA ASP A 268 -15.08 4.73 0.17
C ASP A 268 -14.59 3.27 0.05
N PRO A 269 -15.42 2.27 0.40
CA PRO A 269 -15.00 0.88 0.39
C PRO A 269 -14.76 0.32 -1.02
N ALA A 270 -15.31 0.96 -2.07
CA ALA A 270 -15.11 0.53 -3.44
C ALA A 270 -13.76 0.97 -4.02
N GLU A 271 -13.20 2.08 -3.49
CA GLU A 271 -11.98 2.67 -4.03
C GLU A 271 -10.77 2.56 -3.08
N SER A 272 -11.00 2.42 -1.77
CA SER A 272 -9.91 2.31 -0.80
C SER A 272 -9.24 0.93 -0.83
N CYS A 273 -7.92 0.90 -0.67
CA CYS A 273 -7.11 -0.32 -0.65
C CYS A 273 -6.12 -0.27 0.53
N TRP A 274 -6.22 -1.24 1.44
CA TRP A 274 -5.43 -1.29 2.67
C TRP A 274 -4.11 -2.07 2.54
N GLY A 275 -3.61 -2.24 1.33
CA GLY A 275 -2.37 -2.93 1.02
C GLY A 275 -2.24 -3.16 -0.48
N LEU A 276 -1.61 -2.21 -1.17
CA LEU A 276 -1.46 -2.24 -2.63
C LEU A 276 -0.50 -3.34 -3.09
N PHE A 277 0.45 -3.73 -2.24
CA PHE A 277 1.34 -4.85 -2.51
C PHE A 277 0.84 -6.17 -1.95
N GLY A 278 0.01 -6.13 -0.89
CA GLY A 278 -0.54 -7.32 -0.26
C GLY A 278 0.55 -8.20 0.38
N SER A 279 0.40 -9.51 0.28
CA SER A 279 1.34 -10.46 0.91
C SER A 279 2.57 -10.80 0.05
N GLU A 280 2.57 -10.44 -1.23
CA GLU A 280 3.61 -10.85 -2.18
C GLU A 280 4.81 -9.90 -2.22
N PHE A 281 4.59 -8.62 -1.96
CA PHE A 281 5.62 -7.59 -2.02
C PHE A 281 5.58 -6.71 -0.77
N SER A 282 6.63 -5.93 -0.58
CA SER A 282 6.75 -4.97 0.51
C SER A 282 7.43 -3.70 0.00
N VAL A 283 7.07 -2.56 0.57
CA VAL A 283 7.91 -1.36 0.44
C VAL A 283 9.20 -1.61 1.21
N VAL A 284 10.34 -1.30 0.59
CA VAL A 284 11.63 -1.57 1.23
C VAL A 284 11.80 -0.71 2.47
N THR A 285 12.14 -1.32 3.60
CA THR A 285 12.37 -0.55 4.83
C THR A 285 13.72 0.16 4.80
N ASN A 286 13.87 1.19 5.62
CA ASN A 286 15.16 1.88 5.79
C ASN A 286 16.19 1.04 6.54
N TYR A 287 15.80 -0.08 7.13
CA TYR A 287 16.68 -1.05 7.77
C TYR A 287 17.23 -2.10 6.80
N ALA A 288 16.82 -2.04 5.53
CA ALA A 288 17.38 -2.84 4.47
C ALA A 288 18.86 -2.50 4.22
N HIS A 289 19.57 -3.39 3.54
CA HIS A 289 20.93 -3.10 3.08
C HIS A 289 20.97 -1.85 2.19
N SER A 290 22.08 -1.10 2.25
CA SER A 290 22.26 0.14 1.48
C SER A 290 22.15 -0.05 -0.05
N SER A 291 22.31 -1.28 -0.53
CA SER A 291 22.22 -1.64 -1.95
C SER A 291 20.82 -1.52 -2.56
N TYR A 292 19.76 -1.43 -1.75
CA TYR A 292 18.39 -1.36 -2.27
C TYR A 292 17.96 0.02 -2.76
N GLY A 293 18.75 1.07 -2.52
CA GLY A 293 18.43 2.42 -3.00
C GLY A 293 17.24 3.07 -2.28
N VAL A 294 17.03 2.73 -1.00
CA VAL A 294 15.86 3.16 -0.21
C VAL A 294 15.70 4.68 -0.12
N GLY A 295 16.80 5.41 0.07
CA GLY A 295 16.78 6.87 0.19
C GLY A 295 17.38 7.55 -1.02
N GLN A 296 16.51 8.14 -1.84
CA GLN A 296 16.87 8.88 -3.04
C GLN A 296 16.62 10.38 -2.88
N LEU A 297 15.48 10.75 -2.29
CA LEU A 297 15.06 12.13 -2.07
C LEU A 297 15.45 12.63 -0.68
N GLY A 298 15.33 11.77 0.34
CA GLY A 298 15.67 12.07 1.72
C GLY A 298 17.06 11.58 2.14
N ARG A 299 17.57 12.15 3.22
CA ARG A 299 18.70 11.57 3.98
C ARG A 299 18.19 10.45 4.88
N ILE A 300 18.84 9.29 4.81
CA ILE A 300 18.52 8.13 5.63
C ILE A 300 18.91 8.37 7.08
N THR A 301 17.94 8.17 7.97
CA THR A 301 18.09 8.12 9.41
C THR A 301 17.49 6.81 9.94
N HIS A 302 18.11 6.28 10.99
CA HIS A 302 17.71 5.04 11.66
C HIS A 302 17.19 5.29 13.08
N ASP A 303 16.95 6.55 13.45
CA ASP A 303 16.37 6.92 14.73
C ASP A 303 14.84 6.79 14.71
N ARG A 304 14.25 6.28 15.80
CA ARG A 304 12.80 6.32 16.06
C ARG A 304 11.96 5.95 14.82
N GLY A 305 11.98 4.69 14.38
CA GLY A 305 11.26 4.24 13.18
C GLY A 305 11.96 4.57 11.86
N GLY A 306 12.69 5.68 11.80
CA GLY A 306 13.62 6.08 10.74
C GLY A 306 13.00 6.43 9.39
N PHE A 307 13.64 7.32 8.66
CA PHE A 307 13.17 7.88 7.39
C PHE A 307 14.37 8.08 6.46
N PRO A 308 14.24 7.94 5.14
CA PRO A 308 13.08 7.49 4.38
C PRO A 308 13.00 5.96 4.33
N HIS A 309 11.79 5.44 4.25
CA HIS A 309 11.56 4.10 3.70
C HIS A 309 11.45 4.20 2.18
N GLY A 310 11.31 3.08 1.50
CA GLY A 310 11.20 2.98 0.04
C GLY A 310 9.96 3.64 -0.56
N PHE A 311 9.29 4.56 0.14
CA PHE A 311 8.30 5.44 -0.44
C PHE A 311 8.60 6.86 0.01
N GLU A 312 9.05 7.68 -0.93
CA GLU A 312 9.44 9.07 -0.71
C GLU A 312 8.67 9.97 -1.67
N ILE A 313 8.20 11.10 -1.15
CA ILE A 313 7.54 12.14 -1.92
C ILE A 313 8.28 13.44 -1.65
N GLN A 314 8.58 14.20 -2.70
CA GLN A 314 9.11 15.54 -2.62
C GLN A 314 8.20 16.49 -3.40
N LEU A 315 7.79 17.59 -2.75
CA LEU A 315 7.06 18.67 -3.42
C LEU A 315 8.04 19.79 -3.80
N GLY A 316 7.96 20.23 -5.05
CA GLY A 316 8.70 21.36 -5.56
C GLY A 316 7.83 22.25 -6.46
N GLY A 317 8.45 23.29 -7.00
CA GLY A 317 7.79 24.23 -7.90
C GLY A 317 7.11 25.41 -7.19
N SER A 318 6.37 26.20 -7.96
CA SER A 318 5.65 27.38 -7.46
C SER A 318 4.21 27.02 -7.08
N ALA A 319 3.48 27.93 -6.43
CA ALA A 319 2.06 27.71 -6.12
C ALA A 319 1.25 27.37 -7.40
N ALA A 320 1.56 28.03 -8.52
CA ALA A 320 0.91 27.88 -9.81
C ALA A 320 1.40 26.67 -10.64
N SER A 321 2.55 26.08 -10.28
CA SER A 321 3.17 24.96 -11.00
C SER A 321 3.83 24.01 -10.02
N ARG A 322 3.02 23.10 -9.46
CA ARG A 322 3.50 22.15 -8.45
C ARG A 322 4.06 20.92 -9.17
N LEU A 323 5.26 20.54 -8.77
CA LEU A 323 5.93 19.35 -9.25
C LEU A 323 6.02 18.37 -8.08
N VAL A 324 5.52 17.15 -8.27
CA VAL A 324 5.52 16.10 -7.26
C VAL A 324 6.41 14.98 -7.74
N ARG A 325 7.52 14.77 -7.03
CA ARG A 325 8.43 13.66 -7.31
C ARG A 325 8.14 12.54 -6.32
N ILE A 326 7.96 11.35 -6.85
CA ILE A 326 7.69 10.14 -6.06
C ILE A 326 8.77 9.14 -6.38
N HIS A 327 9.41 8.61 -5.35
CA HIS A 327 10.34 7.50 -5.43
C HIS A 327 9.73 6.31 -4.66
N LEU A 328 9.65 5.16 -5.32
CA LEU A 328 9.10 3.92 -4.81
C LEU A 328 10.11 2.80 -5.01
N CYS A 329 10.58 2.23 -3.91
CA CYS A 329 11.42 1.06 -3.82
C CYS A 329 10.61 -0.09 -3.19
N ALA A 330 10.41 -1.15 -3.97
CA ALA A 330 9.64 -2.32 -3.59
C ALA A 330 10.49 -3.59 -3.72
N ILE A 331 10.18 -4.60 -2.90
CA ILE A 331 10.89 -5.88 -2.85
C ILE A 331 9.90 -7.04 -2.75
N THR A 332 10.27 -8.21 -3.26
CA THR A 332 9.49 -9.44 -3.03
C THR A 332 9.55 -9.83 -1.55
N ALA A 333 8.40 -10.22 -0.99
CA ALA A 333 8.28 -10.64 0.41
C ALA A 333 8.47 -12.16 0.60
N ASP A 334 8.66 -12.90 -0.50
CA ASP A 334 8.80 -14.35 -0.48
C ASP A 334 10.15 -14.80 0.12
N ARG A 335 10.11 -15.86 0.94
CA ARG A 335 11.29 -16.38 1.65
C ARG A 335 12.19 -17.28 0.79
N GLY A 336 11.92 -17.39 -0.51
CA GLY A 336 12.54 -18.38 -1.39
C GLY A 336 13.53 -17.75 -2.38
N GLY A 337 14.83 -17.82 -2.09
CA GLY A 337 15.89 -17.39 -3.00
C GLY A 337 16.30 -15.93 -2.82
N VAL A 338 17.01 -15.38 -3.82
CA VAL A 338 17.43 -13.97 -3.81
C VAL A 338 16.20 -13.09 -4.06
N PRO A 339 15.90 -12.12 -3.16
CA PRO A 339 14.74 -11.27 -3.33
C PRO A 339 14.91 -10.37 -4.55
N GLY A 340 13.83 -10.20 -5.33
CA GLY A 340 13.78 -9.22 -6.41
C GLY A 340 13.43 -7.85 -5.82
N SER A 341 14.17 -6.80 -6.17
CA SER A 341 13.88 -5.43 -5.74
C SER A 341 13.93 -4.45 -6.90
N VAL A 342 13.01 -3.51 -6.93
CA VAL A 342 12.93 -2.46 -7.94
C VAL A 342 12.88 -1.10 -7.27
N ALA A 343 13.58 -0.12 -7.83
CA ALA A 343 13.45 1.29 -7.49
C ALA A 343 12.95 2.06 -8.71
N GLN A 344 11.83 2.74 -8.56
CA GLN A 344 11.21 3.55 -9.60
C GLN A 344 11.02 4.97 -9.12
N GLN A 345 11.13 5.92 -10.04
CA GLN A 345 10.89 7.32 -9.76
C GLN A 345 10.01 7.92 -10.85
N THR A 346 9.03 8.71 -10.44
CA THR A 346 8.19 9.49 -11.35
C THR A 346 8.14 10.94 -10.90
N THR A 347 7.91 11.85 -11.85
CA THR A 347 7.67 13.26 -11.57
C THR A 347 6.36 13.65 -12.25
N ILE A 348 5.44 14.19 -11.47
CA ILE A 348 4.10 14.58 -11.87
C ILE A 348 4.03 16.09 -11.80
N SER A 349 3.60 16.73 -12.90
CA SER A 349 3.32 18.16 -12.91
C SER A 349 1.82 18.35 -12.74
N THR A 350 1.42 19.02 -11.67
CA THR A 350 0.03 19.42 -11.42
C THR A 350 -0.08 20.93 -11.64
N GLY A 351 -0.82 21.33 -12.68
CA GLY A 351 -1.23 22.73 -12.83
C GLY A 351 -2.43 23.01 -11.94
N GLU A 352 -2.50 24.20 -11.34
CA GLU A 352 -3.79 24.67 -10.80
C GLU A 352 -4.74 24.88 -11.99
N ARG A 353 -5.93 24.27 -11.90
CA ARG A 353 -7.03 24.52 -12.83
C ARG A 353 -7.92 25.64 -12.34
#